data_AF-A0A9Q2S6R3-F1
#
_entry.id   AF-A0A9Q2S6R3-F1
#
_cell.length_a   1.000
_cell.length_b   1.000
_cell.length_c   1.000
_cell.angle_alpha   90.00
_cell.angle_beta   90.00
_cell.angle_gamma   90.00
#
_symmetry.space_group_name_H-M   'P 1'
#
loop_
_entity.id
_entity.type
_entity.pdbx_description
1 polymer ?
#
loop_
_entity_poly.entity_id
_entity_poly.type
_entity_poly.pdbx_seq_one_letter_code
_entity_poly.pdbx_strand_id
1 'polypeptide(L)'
;MCASCHVAAERGEIRGQTAGLIDDAILLDCGPDVPRAAVRAGRSLADVRHLLLTHAHPDHLNPAALLFRSWVRRDRPLDVVGPADALDLCRDWVGPDDPVRFVPVVPGDRIMLEGYTIRVLAAAHRVFRDGDSVLYDITGPHGDRVLWATDTGPLPGSTLEAVRDARFDAVFLEETFGTRTDLGAGHHDLTTFPRTLAALREAGAVTDTSDVVAVHLSHYNPPTPELSDRLAPWGARVVDDGTTVPVGEPVVRSGHASRTLVLGGARAGKSTYAEALLAAEPRVTYLATGGVREGDREWAQRIALHRARRPPGWTTVETSDVVPTLRNAREPVLLDCLGTWLTARLDYHGVWTGGDWTAVDADITDLLGALRRATMPVVAVSNEVGSGVVPPTPAGRRFRDLLGKVNSAVAAESESVVLMVAGVPTSLR
;
A
#
# COMPACT_ATOMS: atom_id res chain seq x y z
N MET A 1 -7.13 -2.45 26.08
CA MET A 1 -6.59 -3.12 24.88
C MET A 1 -7.16 -2.36 23.67
N CYS A 2 -6.36 -2.08 22.63
CA CYS A 2 -6.87 -1.38 21.44
C CYS A 2 -7.80 -2.29 20.63
N ALA A 3 -8.52 -1.74 19.64
CA ALA A 3 -9.48 -2.50 18.83
C ALA A 3 -8.82 -3.69 18.12
N SER A 4 -7.66 -3.47 17.49
CA SER A 4 -6.93 -4.52 16.77
C SER A 4 -6.50 -5.66 17.68
N CYS A 5 -5.97 -5.35 18.87
CA CYS A 5 -5.62 -6.39 19.85
C CYS A 5 -6.85 -7.14 20.38
N HIS A 6 -7.99 -6.46 20.56
CA HIS A 6 -9.25 -7.12 20.95
C HIS A 6 -9.71 -8.13 19.90
N VAL A 7 -9.77 -7.71 18.63
CA VAL A 7 -10.19 -8.58 17.53
C VAL A 7 -9.22 -9.75 17.35
N ALA A 8 -7.91 -9.50 17.43
CA ALA A 8 -6.91 -10.56 17.35
C ALA A 8 -7.07 -11.59 18.47
N ALA A 9 -7.29 -11.14 19.72
CA ALA A 9 -7.52 -12.03 20.86
C ALA A 9 -8.80 -12.86 20.70
N GLU A 10 -9.90 -12.27 20.23
CA GLU A 10 -11.16 -12.97 19.97
C GLU A 10 -11.03 -14.03 18.87
N ARG A 11 -10.19 -13.77 17.87
CA ARG A 11 -9.92 -14.69 16.75
C ARG A 11 -8.82 -15.71 17.03
N GLY A 12 -8.12 -15.59 18.16
CA GLY A 12 -6.94 -16.40 18.47
C GLY A 12 -5.75 -16.12 17.55
N GLU A 13 -5.71 -14.95 16.90
CA GLU A 13 -4.62 -14.53 16.03
C GLU A 13 -3.43 -14.07 16.88
N ILE A 14 -2.25 -14.65 16.62
CA ILE A 14 -0.99 -14.26 17.25
C ILE A 14 -0.02 -13.89 16.13
N ARG A 15 0.47 -12.65 16.19
CA ARG A 15 1.55 -12.15 15.33
C ARG A 15 2.81 -11.97 16.17
N GLY A 16 3.88 -12.66 15.77
CA GLY A 16 5.21 -12.55 16.36
C GLY A 16 6.00 -11.38 15.77
N GLN A 17 7.26 -11.29 16.16
CA GLN A 17 8.20 -10.34 15.58
C GLN A 17 8.53 -10.72 14.13
N THR A 18 8.71 -9.71 13.29
CA THR A 18 8.90 -9.91 11.85
C THR A 18 10.18 -10.68 11.57
N ALA A 19 10.04 -11.79 10.85
CA ALA A 19 11.14 -12.57 10.33
C ALA A 19 10.67 -13.36 9.10
N GLY A 20 11.61 -13.78 8.27
CA GLY A 20 11.36 -14.61 7.09
C GLY A 20 12.28 -15.81 7.03
N LEU A 21 11.79 -16.95 6.56
CA LEU A 21 12.61 -18.15 6.31
C LEU A 21 12.52 -18.50 4.82
N ILE A 22 13.64 -18.40 4.11
CA ILE A 22 13.75 -18.75 2.69
C ILE A 22 14.42 -20.12 2.58
N ASP A 23 13.71 -21.06 1.93
CA ASP A 23 14.17 -22.41 1.59
C ASP A 23 14.81 -23.19 2.76
N ASP A 24 14.35 -22.93 3.98
CA ASP A 24 14.92 -23.44 5.25
C ASP A 24 16.43 -23.12 5.43
N ALA A 25 17.02 -22.28 4.58
CA ALA A 25 18.45 -22.01 4.49
C ALA A 25 18.83 -20.59 4.95
N ILE A 26 18.02 -19.59 4.61
CA ILE A 26 18.24 -18.19 4.96
C ILE A 26 17.15 -17.74 5.95
N LEU A 27 17.58 -17.30 7.12
CA LEU A 27 16.73 -16.63 8.10
C LEU A 27 16.95 -15.11 7.99
N LEU A 28 15.87 -14.38 7.72
CA LEU A 28 15.81 -12.93 7.66
C LEU A 28 15.33 -12.42 9.02
N ASP A 29 16.23 -11.74 9.74
CA ASP A 29 16.06 -11.32 11.13
C ASP A 29 15.76 -12.47 12.12
N CYS A 30 16.09 -12.25 13.39
CA CYS A 30 15.90 -13.24 14.45
C CYS A 30 15.65 -12.55 15.79
N GLY A 31 14.46 -11.97 15.95
CA GLY A 31 13.97 -11.45 17.23
C GLY A 31 13.73 -12.54 18.29
N PRO A 32 13.52 -12.17 19.56
CA PRO A 32 13.27 -13.10 20.66
C PRO A 32 12.13 -14.11 20.46
N ASP A 33 11.06 -13.75 19.75
CA ASP A 33 9.93 -14.66 19.49
C ASP A 33 10.16 -15.60 18.29
N VAL A 34 11.11 -15.29 17.41
CA VAL A 34 11.29 -15.99 16.13
C VAL A 34 11.50 -17.51 16.29
N PRO A 35 12.34 -18.02 17.23
CA PRO A 35 12.44 -19.45 17.45
C PRO A 35 11.12 -20.11 17.86
N ARG A 36 10.27 -19.41 18.64
CA ARG A 36 8.96 -19.91 19.04
C ARG A 36 7.97 -19.84 17.88
N ALA A 37 7.98 -18.76 17.11
CA ALA A 37 7.15 -18.61 15.92
C ALA A 37 7.42 -19.72 14.89
N ALA A 38 8.69 -20.07 14.66
CA ALA A 38 9.06 -21.20 13.80
C ALA A 38 8.45 -22.52 14.30
N VAL A 39 8.53 -22.81 15.60
CA VAL A 39 7.91 -24.01 16.19
C VAL A 39 6.39 -24.00 16.04
N ARG A 40 5.71 -22.87 16.27
CA ARG A 40 4.25 -22.74 16.05
C ARG A 40 3.87 -23.02 14.60
N ALA A 41 4.72 -22.61 13.65
CA ALA A 41 4.55 -22.85 12.22
C ALA A 41 4.98 -24.26 11.78
N GLY A 42 5.41 -25.13 12.70
CA GLY A 42 5.88 -26.48 12.38
C GLY A 42 7.20 -26.51 11.60
N ARG A 43 8.02 -25.44 11.69
CA ARG A 43 9.30 -25.29 11.00
C ARG A 43 10.48 -25.45 11.96
N SER A 44 11.58 -26.00 11.46
CA SER A 44 12.84 -26.15 12.18
C SER A 44 13.85 -25.11 11.68
N LEU A 45 14.53 -24.43 12.60
CA LEU A 45 15.64 -23.53 12.27
C LEU A 45 17.00 -24.25 12.25
N ALA A 46 17.03 -25.57 12.41
CA ALA A 46 18.26 -26.34 12.55
C ALA A 46 19.13 -26.37 11.28
N ASP A 47 18.51 -26.23 10.12
CA ASP A 47 19.18 -26.29 8.81
C ASP A 47 19.47 -24.89 8.22
N VAL A 48 19.19 -23.82 8.98
CA VAL A 48 19.57 -22.45 8.66
C VAL A 48 21.09 -22.32 8.62
N ARG A 49 21.58 -21.76 7.50
CA ARG A 49 23.00 -21.58 7.20
C ARG A 49 23.40 -20.12 7.06
N HIS A 50 22.44 -19.26 6.78
CA HIS A 50 22.67 -17.82 6.71
C HIS A 50 21.59 -17.08 7.51
N LEU A 51 22.03 -16.24 8.44
CA LEU A 51 21.20 -15.28 9.16
C LEU A 51 21.52 -13.89 8.59
N LEU A 52 20.54 -13.24 8.00
CA LEU A 52 20.64 -11.89 7.45
C LEU A 52 19.90 -10.94 8.38
N LEU A 53 20.65 -10.06 9.06
CA LEU A 53 20.14 -9.05 9.97
C LEU A 53 19.98 -7.73 9.24
N THR A 54 18.81 -7.12 9.33
CA THR A 54 18.52 -5.81 8.73
C THR A 54 19.11 -4.69 9.58
N HIS A 55 18.98 -4.79 10.91
CA HIS A 55 19.48 -3.81 11.87
C HIS A 55 19.50 -4.37 13.31
N ALA A 56 19.86 -3.53 14.28
CA ALA A 56 20.16 -3.93 15.65
C ALA A 56 18.99 -3.80 16.66
N HIS A 57 17.78 -3.46 16.22
CA HIS A 57 16.65 -3.36 17.14
C HIS A 57 16.29 -4.73 17.76
N PRO A 58 15.82 -4.74 19.01
CA PRO A 58 15.64 -5.98 19.78
C PRO A 58 14.53 -6.90 19.24
N ASP A 59 13.68 -6.43 18.36
CA ASP A 59 12.66 -7.21 17.66
C ASP A 59 13.15 -7.85 16.36
N HIS A 60 14.27 -7.38 15.81
CA HIS A 60 14.95 -7.99 14.67
C HIS A 60 16.17 -8.82 15.11
N LEU A 61 16.71 -8.53 16.29
CA LEU A 61 17.94 -9.15 16.78
C LEU A 61 17.83 -9.63 18.22
N ASN A 62 17.93 -10.95 18.39
CA ASN A 62 18.18 -11.62 19.64
C ASN A 62 19.53 -12.36 19.60
N PRO A 63 20.62 -11.74 20.07
CA PRO A 63 21.94 -12.36 20.06
C PRO A 63 21.99 -13.70 20.82
N ALA A 64 21.14 -13.88 21.83
CA ALA A 64 21.04 -15.13 22.58
C ALA A 64 20.65 -16.34 21.71
N ALA A 65 19.99 -16.12 20.57
CA ALA A 65 19.69 -17.19 19.63
C ALA A 65 20.96 -17.84 19.04
N LEU A 66 22.07 -17.08 18.93
CA LEU A 66 23.35 -17.59 18.43
C LEU A 66 24.01 -18.54 19.41
N LEU A 67 23.84 -18.33 20.72
CA LEU A 67 24.32 -19.27 21.74
C LEU A 67 23.70 -20.66 21.51
N PHE A 68 22.39 -20.73 21.28
CA PHE A 68 21.69 -22.00 21.04
C PHE A 68 22.13 -22.67 19.74
N ARG A 69 22.55 -21.89 18.73
CA ARG A 69 23.07 -22.42 17.47
C ARG A 69 24.31 -23.31 17.67
N SER A 70 25.15 -22.99 18.67
CA SER A 70 26.34 -23.77 19.01
C SER A 70 26.04 -25.22 19.42
N TRP A 71 24.78 -25.53 19.78
CA TRP A 71 24.31 -26.83 20.24
C TRP A 71 23.67 -27.71 19.15
N VAL A 72 23.45 -27.18 17.94
CA VAL A 72 22.65 -27.86 16.90
C VAL A 72 23.51 -28.56 15.86
N ARG A 73 24.33 -27.82 15.10
CA ARG A 73 25.17 -28.35 14.00
C ARG A 73 26.55 -27.70 13.97
N ARG A 74 27.60 -28.49 14.15
CA ARG A 74 28.99 -28.00 14.16
C ARG A 74 29.80 -28.32 12.90
N ASP A 75 29.22 -29.05 11.96
CA ASP A 75 29.83 -29.50 10.71
C ASP A 75 29.98 -28.38 9.66
N ARG A 76 29.23 -27.28 9.80
CA ARG A 76 29.26 -26.14 8.89
C ARG A 76 29.02 -24.82 9.63
N PRO A 77 29.67 -23.72 9.21
CA PRO A 77 29.46 -22.42 9.83
C PRO A 77 28.06 -21.86 9.53
N LEU A 78 27.49 -21.11 10.50
CA LEU A 78 26.40 -20.17 10.27
C LEU A 78 27.00 -18.84 9.83
N ASP A 79 26.59 -18.32 8.68
CA ASP A 79 26.90 -16.95 8.29
C ASP A 79 25.94 -15.99 9.00
N VAL A 80 26.47 -15.00 9.71
CA VAL A 80 25.69 -13.91 10.29
C VAL A 80 26.08 -12.64 9.55
N VAL A 81 25.19 -12.23 8.66
CA VAL A 81 25.35 -11.12 7.72
C VAL A 81 24.55 -9.93 8.24
N GLY A 82 25.12 -8.73 8.23
CA GLY A 82 24.38 -7.53 8.62
C GLY A 82 25.25 -6.30 8.83
N PRO A 83 24.66 -5.15 9.17
CA PRO A 83 25.40 -3.94 9.54
C PRO A 83 26.35 -4.22 10.71
N ALA A 84 27.53 -3.61 10.69
CA ALA A 84 28.57 -3.84 11.71
C ALA A 84 28.03 -3.65 13.15
N ASP A 85 27.22 -2.62 13.37
CA ASP A 85 26.64 -2.31 14.68
C ASP A 85 25.73 -3.44 15.20
N ALA A 86 25.01 -4.14 14.33
CA ALA A 86 24.20 -5.31 14.70
C ALA A 86 25.08 -6.55 14.97
N LEU A 87 26.13 -6.74 14.17
CA LEU A 87 27.05 -7.87 14.35
C LEU A 87 27.86 -7.74 15.64
N ASP A 88 28.24 -6.54 16.04
CA ASP A 88 29.01 -6.32 17.26
C ASP A 88 28.24 -6.75 18.51
N LEU A 89 26.92 -6.55 18.55
CA LEU A 89 26.04 -7.08 19.61
C LEU A 89 25.99 -8.62 19.66
N CYS A 90 26.30 -9.28 18.55
CA CYS A 90 26.31 -10.74 18.43
C CYS A 90 27.61 -11.39 18.88
N ARG A 91 28.75 -10.69 18.74
CA ARG A 91 30.09 -11.29 18.92
C ARG A 91 30.30 -11.85 20.32
N ASP A 92 29.76 -11.18 21.34
CA ASP A 92 29.92 -11.59 22.73
C ASP A 92 29.12 -12.87 23.08
N TRP A 93 28.25 -13.34 22.19
CA TRP A 93 27.38 -14.51 22.41
C TRP A 93 27.91 -15.81 21.81
N VAL A 94 29.02 -15.74 21.07
CA VAL A 94 29.63 -16.89 20.40
C VAL A 94 31.08 -17.05 20.83
N GLY A 95 31.49 -18.28 21.08
CA GLY A 95 32.88 -18.60 21.43
C GLY A 95 33.81 -18.54 20.21
N PRO A 96 35.14 -18.46 20.43
CA PRO A 96 36.12 -18.40 19.34
C PRO A 96 36.13 -19.64 18.44
N ASP A 97 35.71 -20.80 18.98
CA ASP A 97 35.64 -22.07 18.25
C ASP A 97 34.23 -22.40 17.76
N ASP A 98 33.24 -21.53 18.01
CA ASP A 98 31.90 -21.74 17.49
C ASP A 98 31.89 -21.53 15.97
N PRO A 99 31.19 -22.38 15.21
CA PRO A 99 31.17 -22.32 13.77
C PRO A 99 30.21 -21.21 13.33
N VAL A 100 30.60 -19.95 13.54
CA VAL A 100 29.85 -18.75 13.19
C VAL A 100 30.79 -17.79 12.47
N ARG A 101 30.39 -17.35 11.27
CA ARG A 101 31.14 -16.40 10.46
C ARG A 101 30.36 -15.09 10.37
N PHE A 102 30.94 -14.01 10.89
CA PHE A 102 30.36 -12.67 10.77
C PHE A 102 30.75 -12.02 9.43
N VAL A 103 29.76 -11.52 8.69
CA VAL A 103 29.94 -10.88 7.39
C VAL A 103 29.34 -9.47 7.46
N PRO A 104 30.15 -8.44 7.79
CA PRO A 104 29.67 -7.07 7.82
C PRO A 104 29.29 -6.61 6.41
N VAL A 105 28.19 -5.88 6.30
CA VAL A 105 27.71 -5.32 5.03
C VAL A 105 27.28 -3.85 5.17
N VAL A 106 27.33 -3.14 4.05
CA VAL A 106 26.80 -1.78 3.89
C VAL A 106 25.97 -1.67 2.60
N PRO A 107 25.08 -0.67 2.46
CA PRO A 107 24.35 -0.44 1.22
C PRO A 107 25.29 -0.35 0.00
N GLY A 108 24.94 -1.06 -1.07
CA GLY A 108 25.73 -1.19 -2.28
C GLY A 108 26.53 -2.50 -2.38
N ASP A 109 26.69 -3.23 -1.27
CA ASP A 109 27.38 -4.51 -1.28
C ASP A 109 26.59 -5.58 -2.06
N ARG A 110 27.35 -6.54 -2.59
CA ARG A 110 26.82 -7.76 -3.20
C ARG A 110 27.57 -8.96 -2.64
N ILE A 111 26.83 -9.91 -2.10
CA ILE A 111 27.38 -11.14 -1.52
C ILE A 111 26.75 -12.37 -2.19
N MET A 112 27.49 -13.47 -2.18
CA MET A 112 27.05 -14.76 -2.70
C MET A 112 27.07 -15.77 -1.56
N LEU A 113 25.92 -16.39 -1.28
CA LEU A 113 25.73 -17.35 -0.21
C LEU A 113 25.07 -18.59 -0.81
N GLU A 114 25.80 -19.70 -0.99
CA GLU A 114 25.24 -20.98 -1.45
C GLU A 114 24.22 -20.92 -2.61
N GLY A 115 24.56 -20.18 -3.69
CA GLY A 115 23.68 -20.04 -4.86
C GLY A 115 22.68 -18.88 -4.79
N TYR A 116 22.56 -18.22 -3.64
CA TYR A 116 21.83 -16.98 -3.47
C TYR A 116 22.73 -15.77 -3.73
N THR A 117 22.27 -14.85 -4.58
CA THR A 117 22.87 -13.51 -4.69
C THR A 117 22.10 -12.56 -3.80
N ILE A 118 22.79 -11.90 -2.86
CA ILE A 118 22.20 -10.87 -2.01
C ILE A 118 22.80 -9.52 -2.40
N ARG A 119 21.94 -8.54 -2.68
CA ARG A 119 22.30 -7.13 -2.82
C ARG A 119 21.80 -6.39 -1.60
N VAL A 120 22.67 -5.58 -1.02
CA VAL A 120 22.39 -4.83 0.20
C VAL A 120 21.96 -3.42 -0.18
N LEU A 121 20.80 -3.00 0.28
CA LEU A 121 20.14 -1.76 -0.09
C LEU A 121 20.04 -0.82 1.12
N ALA A 122 19.95 0.48 0.87
CA ALA A 122 19.80 1.46 1.95
C ALA A 122 18.36 1.46 2.48
N ALA A 123 18.20 1.43 3.81
CA ALA A 123 16.93 1.67 4.47
C ALA A 123 16.78 3.16 4.82
N ALA A 124 15.54 3.66 4.83
CA ALA A 124 15.20 4.92 5.49
C ALA A 124 14.84 4.66 6.96
N HIS A 125 15.80 4.10 7.70
CA HIS A 125 15.65 3.71 9.10
C HIS A 125 17.01 3.87 9.83
N ARG A 126 16.98 4.11 11.14
CA ARG A 126 18.19 4.35 11.95
C ARG A 126 18.01 3.81 13.37
N VAL A 127 19.01 3.08 13.84
CA VAL A 127 19.10 2.64 15.24
C VAL A 127 20.00 3.56 16.06
N PHE A 128 21.27 3.63 15.70
CA PHE A 128 22.34 4.37 16.34
C PHE A 128 22.86 5.52 15.47
N ARG A 129 23.03 5.28 14.16
CA ARG A 129 23.61 6.24 13.19
C ARG A 129 23.09 6.00 11.77
N ASP A 130 23.18 7.02 10.92
CA ASP A 130 22.71 6.88 9.54
C ASP A 130 23.48 5.76 8.81
N GLY A 131 22.74 4.89 8.11
CA GLY A 131 23.29 3.77 7.34
C GLY A 131 23.54 2.48 8.13
N ASP A 132 23.08 2.40 9.39
CA ASP A 132 23.17 1.18 10.20
C ASP A 132 21.98 0.22 10.06
N SER A 133 21.10 0.51 9.11
CA SER A 133 19.94 -0.31 8.77
C SER A 133 19.92 -0.55 7.26
N VAL A 134 19.69 -1.80 6.85
CA VAL A 134 19.76 -2.24 5.45
C VAL A 134 18.55 -3.07 5.06
N LEU A 135 18.27 -3.10 3.75
CA LEU A 135 17.27 -3.96 3.14
C LEU A 135 17.96 -4.97 2.22
N TYR A 136 17.28 -6.06 1.88
CA TYR A 136 17.86 -7.13 1.07
C TYR A 136 17.08 -7.38 -0.22
N ASP A 137 17.81 -7.37 -1.33
CA ASP A 137 17.38 -7.89 -2.64
C ASP A 137 18.06 -9.24 -2.85
N ILE A 138 17.25 -10.29 -2.88
CA ILE A 138 17.68 -11.69 -2.79
C ILE A 138 17.28 -12.37 -4.07
N THR A 139 18.26 -12.86 -4.84
CA THR A 139 18.02 -13.72 -6.00
C THR A 139 18.36 -15.16 -5.62
N GLY A 140 17.38 -16.05 -5.70
CA GLY A 140 17.53 -17.47 -5.44
C GLY A 140 18.28 -18.22 -6.55
N PRO A 141 18.64 -19.49 -6.32
CA PRO A 141 19.41 -20.30 -7.28
C PRO A 141 18.73 -20.51 -8.64
N HIS A 142 17.41 -20.40 -8.69
CA HIS A 142 16.60 -20.56 -9.90
C HIS A 142 16.28 -19.23 -10.60
N GLY A 143 16.75 -18.11 -10.06
CA GLY A 143 16.54 -16.77 -10.61
C GLY A 143 15.39 -16.00 -9.98
N ASP A 144 14.56 -16.65 -9.16
CA ASP A 144 13.46 -16.00 -8.43
C ASP A 144 14.00 -14.92 -7.50
N ARG A 145 13.29 -13.80 -7.41
CA ARG A 145 13.81 -12.59 -6.78
C ARG A 145 12.86 -12.02 -5.74
N VAL A 146 13.38 -11.83 -4.54
CA VAL A 146 12.65 -11.30 -3.38
C VAL A 146 13.23 -9.97 -2.95
N LEU A 147 12.36 -8.99 -2.66
CA LEU A 147 12.72 -7.79 -1.91
C LEU A 147 12.22 -7.92 -0.47
N TRP A 148 13.15 -7.90 0.48
CA TRP A 148 12.87 -7.80 1.91
C TRP A 148 13.12 -6.35 2.36
N ALA A 149 12.04 -5.56 2.43
CA ALA A 149 12.05 -4.12 2.69
C ALA A 149 11.41 -3.79 4.06
N THR A 150 12.08 -4.21 5.13
CA THR A 150 11.73 -3.91 6.53
C THR A 150 13.05 -3.79 7.33
N ASP A 151 13.24 -2.82 8.22
CA ASP A 151 12.38 -1.65 8.48
C ASP A 151 12.82 -0.46 7.64
N THR A 152 11.86 0.34 7.16
CA THR A 152 12.15 1.53 6.35
C THR A 152 10.94 2.43 6.25
N GLY A 153 11.16 3.75 6.29
CA GLY A 153 10.20 4.70 5.73
C GLY A 153 10.17 4.66 4.19
N PRO A 154 9.62 5.71 3.55
CA PRO A 154 9.69 5.89 2.10
C PRO A 154 11.12 5.64 1.58
N LEU A 155 11.23 4.76 0.58
CA LEU A 155 12.53 4.25 0.14
C LEU A 155 13.47 5.37 -0.31
N PRO A 156 14.76 5.35 0.08
CA PRO A 156 15.74 6.30 -0.41
C PRO A 156 15.85 6.26 -1.94
N GLY A 157 16.12 7.40 -2.57
CA GLY A 157 16.31 7.48 -4.02
C GLY A 157 17.43 6.56 -4.55
N SER A 158 18.48 6.36 -3.75
CA SER A 158 19.55 5.40 -4.05
C SER A 158 19.05 3.95 -4.12
N THR A 159 18.08 3.60 -3.26
CA THR A 159 17.46 2.28 -3.25
C THR A 159 16.55 2.09 -4.46
N LEU A 160 15.71 3.09 -4.76
CA LEU A 160 14.86 3.07 -5.97
C LEU A 160 15.68 2.94 -7.27
N GLU A 161 16.83 3.62 -7.35
CA GLU A 161 17.74 3.48 -8.48
C GLU A 161 18.40 2.10 -8.51
N ALA A 162 18.82 1.58 -7.36
CA ALA A 162 19.44 0.25 -7.28
C ALA A 162 18.47 -0.88 -7.65
N VAL A 163 17.17 -0.71 -7.45
CA VAL A 163 16.15 -1.71 -7.82
C VAL A 163 15.46 -1.44 -9.16
N ARG A 164 15.95 -0.49 -9.95
CA ARG A 164 15.38 -0.18 -11.26
C ARG A 164 15.35 -1.43 -12.15
N ASP A 165 14.19 -1.68 -12.76
CA ASP A 165 13.87 -2.83 -13.61
C ASP A 165 14.12 -4.20 -12.95
N ALA A 166 14.17 -4.25 -11.62
CA ALA A 166 14.51 -5.47 -10.89
C ALA A 166 13.49 -6.60 -11.06
N ARG A 167 12.21 -6.25 -11.29
CA ARG A 167 11.07 -7.18 -11.47
C ARG A 167 11.04 -8.27 -10.41
N PHE A 168 10.87 -7.87 -9.15
CA PHE A 168 10.74 -8.82 -8.04
C PHE A 168 9.51 -9.72 -8.20
N ASP A 169 9.68 -11.01 -7.94
CA ASP A 169 8.58 -11.98 -7.89
C ASP A 169 7.78 -11.81 -6.61
N ALA A 170 8.47 -11.50 -5.48
CA ALA A 170 7.82 -11.17 -4.22
C ALA A 170 8.47 -9.94 -3.56
N VAL A 171 7.63 -9.09 -2.97
CA VAL A 171 8.04 -7.91 -2.20
C VAL A 171 7.38 -7.95 -0.82
N PHE A 172 8.22 -8.01 0.21
CA PHE A 172 7.81 -7.87 1.60
C PHE A 172 8.12 -6.44 2.03
N LEU A 173 7.08 -5.61 2.17
CA LEU A 173 7.21 -4.20 2.49
C LEU A 173 6.57 -3.92 3.85
N GLU A 174 7.28 -3.22 4.72
CA GLU A 174 6.75 -2.87 6.04
C GLU A 174 5.52 -1.94 5.98
N GLU A 175 4.58 -2.10 6.90
CA GLU A 175 3.45 -1.17 7.10
C GLU A 175 3.21 -0.97 8.60
N THR A 176 4.20 -0.41 9.28
CA THR A 176 4.24 -0.44 10.75
C THR A 176 3.22 0.48 11.41
N PHE A 177 3.10 1.72 10.94
CA PHE A 177 2.36 2.76 11.65
C PHE A 177 0.85 2.76 11.37
N GLY A 178 0.39 2.05 10.34
CA GLY A 178 -1.04 1.88 10.10
C GLY A 178 -1.75 3.22 9.92
N THR A 179 -2.64 3.54 10.86
CA THR A 179 -3.41 4.80 10.84
C THR A 179 -2.68 6.01 11.44
N ARG A 180 -1.50 5.81 12.04
CA ARG A 180 -0.71 6.86 12.69
C ARG A 180 0.22 7.54 11.68
N THR A 181 0.12 8.86 11.57
CA THR A 181 0.92 9.68 10.64
C THR A 181 1.87 10.62 11.37
N ASP A 182 1.91 10.54 12.71
CA ASP A 182 2.60 11.45 13.62
C ASP A 182 3.82 10.82 14.31
N LEU A 183 4.21 9.60 13.92
CA LEU A 183 5.25 8.81 14.58
C LEU A 183 6.64 8.90 13.91
N GLY A 184 6.80 9.83 12.97
CA GLY A 184 8.05 10.05 12.23
C GLY A 184 8.03 9.41 10.84
N ALA A 185 9.20 9.40 10.20
CA ALA A 185 9.34 8.95 8.81
C ALA A 185 10.22 7.70 8.66
N GLY A 186 10.54 7.01 9.77
CA GLY A 186 11.37 5.82 9.79
C GLY A 186 10.64 4.51 9.46
N HIS A 187 9.32 4.58 9.30
CA HIS A 187 8.42 3.49 8.95
C HIS A 187 7.30 3.97 8.04
N HIS A 188 6.61 3.04 7.40
CA HIS A 188 5.41 3.33 6.62
C HIS A 188 4.15 3.40 7.47
N ASP A 189 3.22 4.20 7.00
CA ASP A 189 1.81 4.26 7.39
C ASP A 189 0.93 3.99 6.15
N LEU A 190 -0.38 3.91 6.34
CA LEU A 190 -1.35 3.70 5.26
C LEU A 190 -1.38 4.83 4.22
N THR A 191 -0.66 5.93 4.41
CA THR A 191 -0.54 7.02 3.43
C THR A 191 0.76 6.95 2.63
N THR A 192 1.83 6.43 3.23
CA THR A 192 3.18 6.38 2.68
C THR A 192 3.52 5.02 2.07
N PHE A 193 2.93 3.93 2.57
CA PHE A 193 3.01 2.58 2.00
C PHE A 193 2.65 2.58 0.50
N PRO A 194 1.45 3.05 0.09
CA PRO A 194 1.08 3.04 -1.32
C PRO A 194 2.00 3.90 -2.19
N ARG A 195 2.48 5.04 -1.68
CA ARG A 195 3.40 5.91 -2.44
C ARG A 195 4.74 5.21 -2.71
N THR A 196 5.21 4.42 -1.76
CA THR A 196 6.43 3.62 -1.94
C THR A 196 6.22 2.51 -2.96
N LEU A 197 5.04 1.87 -2.93
CA LEU A 197 4.67 0.89 -3.93
C LEU A 197 4.55 1.50 -5.35
N ALA A 198 4.00 2.72 -5.46
CA ALA A 198 3.98 3.47 -6.71
C ALA A 198 5.39 3.76 -7.23
N ALA A 199 6.30 4.18 -6.36
CA ALA A 199 7.70 4.45 -6.72
C ALA A 199 8.42 3.17 -7.18
N LEU A 200 8.18 2.03 -6.53
CA LEU A 200 8.70 0.73 -6.96
C LEU A 200 8.14 0.30 -8.32
N ARG A 201 6.87 0.57 -8.60
CA ARG A 201 6.25 0.33 -9.92
C ARG A 201 6.82 1.23 -11.00
N GLU A 202 6.98 2.52 -10.71
CA GLU A 202 7.61 3.48 -11.63
C GLU A 202 9.05 3.09 -11.94
N ALA A 203 9.78 2.54 -10.97
CA ALA A 203 11.10 2.00 -11.16
C ALA A 203 11.12 0.67 -11.94
N GLY A 204 9.98 0.05 -12.24
CA GLY A 204 9.91 -1.28 -12.87
C GLY A 204 10.33 -2.44 -11.93
N ALA A 205 10.47 -2.15 -10.63
CA ALA A 205 10.85 -3.12 -9.61
C ALA A 205 9.66 -4.00 -9.20
N VAL A 206 8.46 -3.42 -9.13
CA VAL A 206 7.19 -4.11 -8.89
C VAL A 206 6.36 -4.09 -10.16
N THR A 207 5.79 -5.24 -10.51
CA THR A 207 4.96 -5.42 -11.70
C THR A 207 3.62 -6.06 -11.33
N ASP A 208 2.74 -6.28 -12.31
CA ASP A 208 1.45 -6.93 -12.07
C ASP A 208 1.55 -8.42 -11.72
N THR A 209 2.73 -9.03 -11.91
CA THR A 209 3.01 -10.42 -11.50
C THR A 209 3.72 -10.51 -10.15
N SER A 210 4.10 -9.39 -9.55
CA SER A 210 4.78 -9.34 -8.26
C SER A 210 3.78 -9.58 -7.13
N ASP A 211 4.07 -10.52 -6.24
CA ASP A 211 3.33 -10.70 -5.00
C ASP A 211 3.80 -9.69 -3.96
N VAL A 212 2.90 -8.83 -3.47
CA VAL A 212 3.25 -7.80 -2.49
C VAL A 212 2.61 -8.15 -1.14
N VAL A 213 3.44 -8.43 -0.15
CA VAL A 213 3.01 -8.81 1.20
C VAL A 213 3.40 -7.70 2.16
N ALA A 214 2.41 -7.14 2.85
CA ALA A 214 2.67 -6.20 3.93
C ALA A 214 3.17 -6.97 5.17
N VAL A 215 4.31 -6.55 5.70
CA VAL A 215 4.96 -7.13 6.89
C VAL A 215 5.16 -6.08 7.97
N HIS A 216 5.72 -6.48 9.11
CA HIS A 216 6.02 -5.57 10.22
C HIS A 216 4.80 -4.76 10.71
N LEU A 217 3.67 -5.46 10.83
CA LEU A 217 2.40 -4.88 11.23
C LEU A 217 2.35 -4.68 12.75
N SER A 218 1.98 -3.49 13.19
CA SER A 218 1.80 -3.16 14.60
C SER A 218 0.32 -3.15 15.01
N HIS A 219 0.07 -2.88 16.28
CA HIS A 219 -1.29 -2.66 16.77
C HIS A 219 -1.91 -1.31 16.35
N TYR A 220 -1.17 -0.45 15.64
CA TYR A 220 -1.66 0.81 15.06
C TYR A 220 -2.37 0.60 13.72
N ASN A 221 -2.14 -0.56 13.10
CA ASN A 221 -2.93 -1.01 11.98
C ASN A 221 -4.34 -1.36 12.45
N PRO A 222 -5.37 -1.15 11.60
CA PRO A 222 -6.70 -1.65 11.90
C PRO A 222 -6.70 -3.18 11.98
N PRO A 223 -7.78 -3.81 12.48
CA PRO A 223 -7.90 -5.26 12.50
C PRO A 223 -7.62 -5.89 11.14
N THR A 224 -7.02 -7.10 11.11
CA THR A 224 -6.51 -7.76 9.90
C THR A 224 -7.49 -7.73 8.70
N PRO A 225 -8.81 -8.02 8.85
CA PRO A 225 -9.73 -7.94 7.71
C PRO A 225 -9.84 -6.54 7.11
N GLU A 226 -9.94 -5.51 7.96
CA GLU A 226 -10.00 -4.12 7.52
C GLU A 226 -8.66 -3.67 6.90
N LEU A 227 -7.54 -4.12 7.46
CA LEU A 227 -6.22 -3.85 6.86
C LEU A 227 -6.11 -4.46 5.47
N SER A 228 -6.49 -5.73 5.31
CA SER A 228 -6.51 -6.41 4.01
C SER A 228 -7.36 -5.66 2.99
N ASP A 229 -8.56 -5.20 3.38
CA ASP A 229 -9.43 -4.41 2.51
C ASP A 229 -8.80 -3.06 2.10
N ARG A 230 -7.99 -2.46 2.98
CA ARG A 230 -7.29 -1.20 2.69
C ARG A 230 -6.07 -1.39 1.78
N LEU A 231 -5.38 -2.52 1.87
CA LEU A 231 -4.18 -2.82 1.09
C LEU A 231 -4.51 -3.45 -0.29
N ALA A 232 -5.62 -4.18 -0.40
CA ALA A 232 -6.03 -4.87 -1.62
C ALA A 232 -6.13 -3.96 -2.87
N PRO A 233 -6.66 -2.72 -2.80
CA PRO A 233 -6.66 -1.80 -3.94
C PRO A 233 -5.26 -1.53 -4.50
N TRP A 234 -4.24 -1.57 -3.64
CA TRP A 234 -2.85 -1.37 -4.02
C TRP A 234 -2.18 -2.66 -4.48
N GLY A 235 -2.88 -3.80 -4.53
CA GLY A 235 -2.29 -5.09 -4.89
C GLY A 235 -1.37 -5.65 -3.83
N ALA A 236 -1.51 -5.19 -2.58
CA ALA A 236 -0.82 -5.75 -1.43
C ALA A 236 -1.80 -6.58 -0.60
N ARG A 237 -1.29 -7.62 0.04
CA ARG A 237 -2.06 -8.50 0.93
C ARG A 237 -1.37 -8.66 2.27
N VAL A 238 -2.15 -9.04 3.27
CA VAL A 238 -1.65 -9.45 4.58
C VAL A 238 -1.66 -10.97 4.65
N VAL A 239 -0.68 -11.55 5.35
CA VAL A 239 -0.61 -12.98 5.64
C VAL A 239 -0.52 -13.22 7.13
N ASP A 240 -0.91 -14.40 7.57
CA ASP A 240 -0.72 -14.82 8.96
C ASP A 240 0.69 -15.39 9.17
N ASP A 241 1.16 -15.37 10.42
CA ASP A 241 2.41 -16.00 10.82
C ASP A 241 2.47 -17.46 10.36
N GLY A 242 3.61 -17.86 9.80
CA GLY A 242 3.83 -19.23 9.30
C GLY A 242 3.27 -19.50 7.89
N THR A 243 2.65 -18.50 7.24
CA THR A 243 2.25 -18.61 5.83
C THR A 243 3.48 -18.86 4.95
N THR A 244 3.41 -19.89 4.11
CA THR A 244 4.39 -20.12 3.05
C THR A 244 3.99 -19.30 1.82
N VAL A 245 4.88 -18.43 1.35
CA VAL A 245 4.68 -17.62 0.14
C VAL A 245 5.51 -18.24 -0.99
N PRO A 246 4.88 -18.83 -2.03
CA PRO A 246 5.61 -19.31 -3.20
C PRO A 246 6.15 -18.11 -3.98
N VAL A 247 7.40 -18.19 -4.43
CA VAL A 247 8.08 -17.15 -5.23
C VAL A 247 8.41 -17.77 -6.59
N GLY A 248 8.21 -17.01 -7.67
CA GLY A 248 8.44 -17.48 -9.05
C GLY A 248 7.18 -17.95 -9.79
N GLU A 249 6.07 -18.16 -9.08
CA GLU A 249 4.76 -18.35 -9.71
C GLU A 249 4.08 -16.98 -9.93
N PRO A 250 3.64 -16.65 -11.16
CA PRO A 250 3.00 -15.36 -11.40
C PRO A 250 1.73 -15.21 -10.55
N VAL A 251 1.74 -14.26 -9.62
CA VAL A 251 0.50 -13.84 -8.98
C VAL A 251 -0.25 -12.99 -9.98
N VAL A 252 -1.31 -13.55 -10.57
CA VAL A 252 -2.18 -12.78 -11.45
C VAL A 252 -2.94 -11.78 -10.57
N ARG A 253 -2.45 -10.54 -10.49
CA ARG A 253 -3.35 -9.44 -10.14
C ARG A 253 -4.47 -9.49 -11.17
N SER A 254 -5.72 -9.51 -10.73
CA SER A 254 -6.83 -9.22 -11.62
C SER A 254 -6.67 -7.78 -12.09
N GLY A 255 -5.87 -7.57 -13.15
CA GLY A 255 -5.72 -6.33 -13.89
C GLY A 255 -7.00 -6.01 -14.67
N HIS A 256 -8.15 -6.15 -14.00
CA HIS A 256 -9.40 -5.68 -14.54
C HIS A 256 -9.47 -4.18 -14.32
N ALA A 257 -9.87 -3.48 -15.37
CA ALA A 257 -10.38 -2.12 -15.29
C ALA A 257 -11.49 -2.07 -14.24
N SER A 258 -11.12 -1.75 -13.00
CA SER A 258 -12.00 -1.72 -11.85
C SER A 258 -12.61 -0.33 -11.73
N ARG A 259 -13.93 -0.30 -11.52
CA ARG A 259 -14.69 0.91 -11.28
C ARG A 259 -15.09 0.91 -9.82
N THR A 260 -14.63 1.93 -9.10
CA THR A 260 -14.99 2.16 -7.70
C THR A 260 -15.79 3.43 -7.58
N LEU A 261 -16.95 3.35 -6.93
CA LEU A 261 -17.75 4.51 -6.58
C LEU A 261 -17.61 4.81 -5.08
N VAL A 262 -17.12 6.00 -4.74
CA VAL A 262 -16.99 6.48 -3.35
C VAL A 262 -18.09 7.53 -3.08
N LEU A 263 -19.04 7.17 -2.22
CA LEU A 263 -20.20 7.97 -1.81
C LEU A 263 -20.08 8.45 -0.37
N GLY A 264 -20.93 9.40 0.02
CA GLY A 264 -21.02 9.88 1.41
C GLY A 264 -21.30 11.38 1.56
N GLY A 265 -21.59 11.77 2.80
CA GLY A 265 -21.97 13.13 3.16
C GLY A 265 -20.87 14.18 2.95
N ALA A 266 -21.21 15.45 3.11
CA ALA A 266 -20.23 16.53 3.10
C ALA A 266 -19.16 16.30 4.19
N ARG A 267 -17.89 16.51 3.86
CA ARG A 267 -16.74 16.33 4.78
C ARG A 267 -16.59 14.92 5.37
N ALA A 268 -17.20 13.90 4.77
CA ALA A 268 -17.06 12.51 5.22
C ALA A 268 -15.73 11.83 4.85
N GLY A 269 -14.78 12.53 4.21
CA GLY A 269 -13.47 11.97 3.83
C GLY A 269 -13.40 11.32 2.44
N LYS A 270 -14.42 11.48 1.58
CA LYS A 270 -14.51 10.84 0.26
C LYS A 270 -13.31 11.05 -0.65
N SER A 271 -12.94 12.30 -0.90
CA SER A 271 -11.83 12.65 -1.80
C SER A 271 -10.51 12.07 -1.28
N THR A 272 -10.28 12.15 0.03
CA THR A 272 -9.11 11.54 0.67
C THR A 272 -9.07 10.03 0.49
N TYR A 273 -10.20 9.35 0.67
CA TYR A 273 -10.27 7.90 0.46
C TYR A 273 -10.09 7.51 -1.02
N ALA A 274 -10.71 8.25 -1.94
CA ALA A 274 -10.53 8.04 -3.38
C ALA A 274 -9.08 8.29 -3.83
N GLU A 275 -8.43 9.32 -3.27
CA GLU A 275 -7.00 9.58 -3.47
C GLU A 275 -6.15 8.41 -2.95
N ALA A 276 -6.50 7.87 -1.78
CA ALA A 276 -5.82 6.72 -1.19
C ALA A 276 -5.92 5.48 -2.08
N LEU A 277 -7.09 5.15 -2.65
CA LEU A 277 -7.28 3.96 -3.50
C LEU A 277 -6.31 3.91 -4.70
N LEU A 278 -5.95 5.06 -5.25
CA LEU A 278 -5.03 5.17 -6.38
C LEU A 278 -3.61 5.58 -5.98
N ALA A 279 -3.32 5.71 -4.69
CA ALA A 279 -2.04 6.24 -4.22
C ALA A 279 -0.83 5.37 -4.62
N ALA A 280 -1.08 4.09 -4.94
CA ALA A 280 -0.08 3.15 -5.44
C ALA A 280 0.09 3.15 -6.96
N GLU A 281 -0.67 3.99 -7.67
CA GLU A 281 -0.55 4.20 -9.10
C GLU A 281 0.45 5.34 -9.38
N PRO A 282 1.50 5.09 -10.20
CA PRO A 282 2.54 6.09 -10.45
C PRO A 282 2.00 7.30 -11.21
N ARG A 283 0.96 7.10 -12.02
CA ARG A 283 0.30 8.15 -12.80
C ARG A 283 -1.20 8.01 -12.70
N VAL A 284 -1.87 9.14 -12.48
CA VAL A 284 -3.32 9.24 -12.38
C VAL A 284 -3.77 10.53 -13.03
N THR A 285 -4.84 10.46 -13.82
CA THR A 285 -5.56 11.64 -14.30
C THR A 285 -6.66 12.00 -13.29
N TYR A 286 -6.44 13.06 -12.52
CA TYR A 286 -7.43 13.61 -11.60
C TYR A 286 -8.35 14.58 -12.34
N LEU A 287 -9.58 14.16 -12.63
CA LEU A 287 -10.64 14.98 -13.21
C LEU A 287 -11.39 15.75 -12.13
N ALA A 288 -11.06 17.04 -12.00
CA ALA A 288 -11.69 17.94 -11.05
C ALA A 288 -12.85 18.69 -11.72
N THR A 289 -14.09 18.33 -11.36
CA THR A 289 -15.31 18.90 -11.99
C THR A 289 -15.87 20.11 -11.25
N GLY A 290 -15.30 20.44 -10.08
CA GLY A 290 -15.74 21.55 -9.25
C GLY A 290 -15.38 22.95 -9.78
N GLY A 291 -14.40 23.05 -10.69
CA GLY A 291 -13.90 24.31 -11.26
C GLY A 291 -13.38 25.34 -10.25
N VAL A 292 -12.96 26.49 -10.76
CA VAL A 292 -12.64 27.67 -9.94
C VAL A 292 -13.90 28.51 -9.77
N ARG A 293 -14.24 28.85 -8.51
CA ARG A 293 -15.32 29.81 -8.20
C ARG A 293 -14.69 31.16 -7.94
N GLU A 294 -14.90 32.12 -8.84
CA GLU A 294 -14.37 33.47 -8.68
C GLU A 294 -14.92 34.12 -7.41
N GLY A 295 -14.03 34.71 -6.60
CA GLY A 295 -14.40 35.43 -5.37
C GLY A 295 -14.56 34.57 -4.10
N ASP A 296 -14.54 33.23 -4.19
CA ASP A 296 -14.66 32.35 -3.03
C ASP A 296 -13.27 31.93 -2.49
N ARG A 297 -12.77 32.67 -1.50
CA ARG A 297 -11.44 32.41 -0.89
C ARG A 297 -11.40 31.08 -0.14
N GLU A 298 -12.50 30.63 0.47
CA GLU A 298 -12.56 29.34 1.15
C GLU A 298 -12.44 28.20 0.12
N TRP A 299 -13.14 28.32 -1.01
CA TRP A 299 -13.05 27.37 -2.12
C TRP A 299 -11.65 27.31 -2.73
N ALA A 300 -11.02 28.46 -2.97
CA ALA A 300 -9.66 28.52 -3.49
C ALA A 300 -8.64 27.86 -2.54
N GLN A 301 -8.75 28.11 -1.23
CA GLN A 301 -7.89 27.48 -0.23
C GLN A 301 -8.09 25.96 -0.17
N ARG A 302 -9.34 25.49 -0.32
CA ARG A 302 -9.64 24.06 -0.39
C ARG A 302 -9.04 23.37 -1.61
N ILE A 303 -9.10 24.01 -2.79
CA ILE A 303 -8.45 23.50 -4.01
C ILE A 303 -6.94 23.39 -3.79
N ALA A 304 -6.31 24.41 -3.21
CA ALA A 304 -4.88 24.40 -2.95
C ALA A 304 -4.47 23.23 -2.03
N LEU A 305 -5.22 22.99 -0.94
CA LEU A 305 -4.99 21.84 -0.06
C LEU A 305 -5.18 20.50 -0.76
N HIS A 306 -6.18 20.36 -1.64
CA HIS A 306 -6.39 19.12 -2.39
C HIS A 306 -5.26 18.87 -3.39
N ARG A 307 -4.77 19.91 -4.08
CA ARG A 307 -3.65 19.79 -5.01
C ARG A 307 -2.35 19.40 -4.29
N ALA A 308 -2.07 19.99 -3.13
CA ALA A 308 -0.85 19.75 -2.37
C ALA A 308 -0.71 18.31 -1.83
N ARG A 309 -1.82 17.58 -1.65
CA ARG A 309 -1.81 16.19 -1.15
C ARG A 309 -1.50 15.14 -2.22
N ARG A 310 -1.64 15.50 -3.49
CA ARG A 310 -1.54 14.56 -4.61
C ARG A 310 -0.08 14.18 -4.86
N PRO A 311 0.21 12.91 -5.18
CA PRO A 311 1.53 12.50 -5.63
C PRO A 311 2.00 13.33 -6.84
N PRO A 312 3.30 13.64 -6.96
CA PRO A 312 3.83 14.49 -8.04
C PRO A 312 3.64 13.92 -9.45
N GLY A 313 3.47 12.60 -9.59
CA GLY A 313 3.17 11.94 -10.87
C GLY A 313 1.73 12.10 -11.36
N TRP A 314 0.84 12.70 -10.56
CA TRP A 314 -0.58 12.86 -10.92
C TRP A 314 -0.83 14.13 -11.73
N THR A 315 -1.60 14.01 -12.80
CA THR A 315 -2.02 15.14 -13.63
C THR A 315 -3.43 15.56 -13.25
N THR A 316 -3.63 16.85 -12.95
CA THR A 316 -4.97 17.40 -12.68
C THR A 316 -5.54 18.05 -13.94
N VAL A 317 -6.74 17.64 -14.34
CA VAL A 317 -7.51 18.24 -15.43
C VAL A 317 -8.80 18.83 -14.85
N GLU A 318 -8.94 20.15 -14.93
CA GLU A 318 -10.17 20.84 -14.55
C GLU A 318 -11.11 20.89 -15.74
N THR A 319 -12.19 20.11 -15.70
CA THR A 319 -13.17 20.03 -16.79
C THR A 319 -14.52 19.57 -16.29
N SER A 320 -15.59 20.14 -16.84
CA SER A 320 -16.95 19.62 -16.71
C SER A 320 -17.32 18.65 -17.85
N ASP A 321 -16.54 18.64 -18.93
CA ASP A 321 -16.67 17.70 -20.04
C ASP A 321 -15.75 16.49 -19.83
N VAL A 322 -16.23 15.59 -18.96
CA VAL A 322 -15.46 14.45 -18.45
C VAL A 322 -15.38 13.30 -19.45
N VAL A 323 -16.36 13.19 -20.36
CA VAL A 323 -16.53 12.03 -21.25
C VAL A 323 -15.38 11.89 -22.26
N PRO A 324 -14.94 12.95 -22.97
CA PRO A 324 -13.78 12.84 -23.86
C PRO A 324 -12.50 12.45 -23.12
N THR A 325 -12.31 12.97 -21.90
CA THR A 325 -11.12 12.66 -21.11
C THR A 325 -11.12 11.20 -20.66
N LEU A 326 -12.26 10.70 -20.16
CA LEU A 326 -12.44 9.29 -19.79
C LEU A 326 -12.21 8.35 -20.99
N ARG A 327 -12.75 8.68 -22.18
CA ARG A 327 -12.60 7.84 -23.38
C ARG A 327 -11.17 7.77 -23.89
N ASN A 328 -10.39 8.82 -23.71
CA ASN A 328 -9.01 8.92 -24.20
C ASN A 328 -7.97 8.55 -23.14
N ALA A 329 -8.37 8.36 -21.88
CA ALA A 329 -7.47 7.98 -20.81
C ALA A 329 -6.73 6.68 -21.15
N ARG A 330 -5.51 6.58 -20.64
CA ARG A 330 -4.67 5.37 -20.66
C ARG A 330 -4.15 5.03 -19.27
N GLU A 331 -4.14 6.01 -18.38
CA GLU A 331 -3.75 5.93 -16.98
C GLU A 331 -5.02 5.92 -16.11
N PRO A 332 -4.97 5.39 -14.88
CA PRO A 332 -6.08 5.44 -13.94
C PRO A 332 -6.70 6.83 -13.80
N VAL A 333 -8.02 6.90 -13.61
CA VAL A 333 -8.76 8.16 -13.53
C VAL A 333 -9.44 8.31 -12.17
N LEU A 334 -9.28 9.47 -11.54
CA LEU A 334 -10.06 9.88 -10.37
C LEU A 334 -11.01 11.01 -10.77
N LEU A 335 -12.32 10.77 -10.72
CA LEU A 335 -13.36 11.76 -11.02
C LEU A 335 -13.94 12.36 -9.73
N ASP A 336 -13.62 13.62 -9.43
CA ASP A 336 -14.09 14.33 -8.21
C ASP A 336 -14.76 15.67 -8.56
N CYS A 337 -16.08 15.81 -8.47
CA CYS A 337 -17.10 14.80 -8.14
C CYS A 337 -18.30 14.83 -9.08
N LEU A 338 -18.99 13.69 -9.18
CA LEU A 338 -20.24 13.53 -9.94
C LEU A 338 -21.31 14.56 -9.57
N GLY A 339 -21.35 15.05 -8.32
CA GLY A 339 -22.25 16.11 -7.91
C GLY A 339 -21.99 17.45 -8.62
N THR A 340 -20.73 17.86 -8.74
CA THR A 340 -20.35 19.10 -9.44
C THR A 340 -20.40 18.94 -10.96
N TRP A 341 -20.05 17.76 -11.47
CA TRP A 341 -20.30 17.40 -12.86
C TRP A 341 -21.78 17.55 -13.23
N LEU A 342 -22.69 16.99 -12.43
CA LEU A 342 -24.13 17.07 -12.69
C LEU A 342 -24.61 18.53 -12.67
N THR A 343 -24.16 19.34 -11.71
CA THR A 343 -24.47 20.78 -11.70
C THR A 343 -24.03 21.45 -13.00
N ALA A 344 -22.80 21.18 -13.47
CA ALA A 344 -22.30 21.77 -14.71
C ALA A 344 -23.09 21.32 -15.95
N ARG A 345 -23.59 20.07 -15.99
CA ARG A 345 -24.48 19.61 -17.08
C ARG A 345 -25.84 20.27 -17.05
N LEU A 346 -26.40 20.47 -15.85
CA LEU A 346 -27.65 21.21 -15.66
C LEU A 346 -27.51 22.67 -16.10
N ASP A 347 -26.40 23.33 -15.77
CA ASP A 347 -26.08 24.68 -16.23
C ASP A 347 -25.96 24.75 -17.75
N TYR A 348 -25.19 23.83 -18.35
CA TYR A 348 -24.96 23.77 -19.79
C TYR A 348 -26.24 23.66 -20.60
N HIS A 349 -27.20 22.86 -20.14
CA HIS A 349 -28.50 22.68 -20.80
C HIS A 349 -29.57 23.71 -20.38
N GLY A 350 -29.20 24.75 -19.61
CA GLY A 350 -30.12 25.82 -19.20
C GLY A 350 -31.28 25.34 -18.31
N VAL A 351 -31.07 24.24 -17.60
CA VAL A 351 -32.13 23.46 -16.97
C VAL A 351 -32.78 24.20 -15.79
N TRP A 352 -31.99 25.02 -15.08
CA TRP A 352 -32.49 25.86 -13.98
C TRP A 352 -33.48 26.94 -14.44
N THR A 353 -33.41 27.34 -15.71
CA THR A 353 -34.22 28.40 -16.33
C THR A 353 -35.26 27.86 -17.30
N GLY A 354 -35.59 26.56 -17.25
CA GLY A 354 -36.63 25.95 -18.07
C GLY A 354 -36.14 25.11 -19.26
N GLY A 355 -34.83 24.82 -19.33
CA GLY A 355 -34.26 23.91 -20.33
C GLY A 355 -34.74 22.45 -20.20
N ASP A 356 -34.46 21.67 -21.24
CA ASP A 356 -34.88 20.27 -21.33
C ASP A 356 -33.99 19.35 -20.48
N TRP A 357 -34.63 18.61 -19.57
CA TRP A 357 -33.96 17.68 -18.68
C TRP A 357 -33.51 16.39 -19.37
N THR A 358 -34.15 16.01 -20.49
CA THR A 358 -33.79 14.77 -21.22
C THR A 358 -32.40 14.86 -21.84
N ALA A 359 -31.90 16.07 -22.08
CA ALA A 359 -30.55 16.29 -22.55
C ALA A 359 -29.48 15.90 -21.49
N VAL A 360 -29.83 15.99 -20.21
CA VAL A 360 -28.95 15.53 -19.10
C VAL A 360 -28.93 14.01 -19.03
N ASP A 361 -30.04 13.33 -19.33
CA ASP A 361 -30.09 11.86 -19.40
C ASP A 361 -29.17 11.31 -20.50
N ALA A 362 -29.03 12.04 -21.62
CA ALA A 362 -28.05 11.71 -22.66
C ALA A 362 -26.60 11.84 -22.13
N ASP A 363 -26.28 12.90 -21.38
CA ASP A 363 -24.95 13.06 -20.78
C ASP A 363 -24.63 11.95 -19.76
N ILE A 364 -25.63 11.54 -18.96
CA ILE A 364 -25.52 10.41 -18.03
C ILE A 364 -25.24 9.13 -18.83
N THR A 365 -25.97 8.90 -19.91
CA THR A 365 -25.78 7.73 -20.77
C THR A 365 -24.38 7.69 -21.38
N ASP A 366 -23.86 8.84 -21.80
CA ASP A 366 -22.51 8.98 -22.35
C ASP A 366 -21.42 8.75 -21.30
N LEU A 367 -21.62 9.27 -20.07
CA LEU A 367 -20.74 9.01 -18.93
C LEU A 367 -20.68 7.51 -18.62
N LEU A 368 -21.83 6.85 -18.47
CA LEU A 368 -21.91 5.41 -18.22
C LEU A 368 -21.26 4.62 -19.37
N GLY A 369 -21.47 5.06 -20.62
CA GLY A 369 -20.83 4.48 -21.79
C GLY A 369 -19.31 4.62 -21.80
N ALA A 370 -18.77 5.72 -21.26
CA ALA A 370 -17.33 5.92 -21.08
C ALA A 370 -16.79 5.04 -19.95
N LEU A 371 -17.47 4.98 -18.81
CA LEU A 371 -17.09 4.12 -17.68
C LEU A 371 -17.05 2.64 -18.09
N ARG A 372 -18.08 2.15 -18.79
CA ARG A 372 -18.14 0.76 -19.29
C ARG A 372 -17.00 0.38 -20.24
N ARG A 373 -16.47 1.35 -20.98
CA ARG A 373 -15.38 1.13 -21.95
C ARG A 373 -14.00 1.43 -21.37
N ALA A 374 -13.93 1.93 -20.14
CA ALA A 374 -12.66 2.20 -19.48
C ALA A 374 -11.88 0.89 -19.35
N THR A 375 -10.63 0.91 -19.81
CA THR A 375 -9.69 -0.21 -19.70
C THR A 375 -8.67 -0.01 -18.59
N MET A 376 -8.80 1.09 -17.85
CA MET A 376 -8.00 1.47 -16.69
C MET A 376 -8.88 1.52 -15.45
N PRO A 377 -8.29 1.49 -14.24
CA PRO A 377 -9.02 1.79 -13.01
C PRO A 377 -9.69 3.17 -13.06
N VAL A 378 -10.94 3.26 -12.62
CA VAL A 378 -11.68 4.52 -12.48
C VAL A 378 -12.28 4.62 -11.10
N VAL A 379 -11.91 5.66 -10.34
CA VAL A 379 -12.51 5.98 -9.05
C VAL A 379 -13.39 7.22 -9.20
N ALA A 380 -14.70 7.06 -9.05
CA ALA A 380 -15.66 8.17 -9.09
C ALA A 380 -16.08 8.56 -7.68
N VAL A 381 -16.01 9.85 -7.36
CA VAL A 381 -16.49 10.42 -6.10
C VAL A 381 -17.86 11.05 -6.32
N SER A 382 -18.81 10.79 -5.42
CA SER A 382 -20.08 11.50 -5.41
C SER A 382 -20.59 11.82 -4.02
N ASN A 383 -21.47 12.80 -3.95
CA ASN A 383 -22.13 13.18 -2.71
C ASN A 383 -23.36 12.30 -2.48
N GLU A 384 -23.48 11.76 -1.26
CA GLU A 384 -24.75 11.18 -0.82
C GLU A 384 -25.61 12.28 -0.19
N VAL A 385 -26.61 12.74 -0.96
CA VAL A 385 -27.51 13.84 -0.60
C VAL A 385 -28.94 13.37 -0.30
N GLY A 386 -29.26 12.12 -0.64
CA GLY A 386 -30.57 11.50 -0.42
C GLY A 386 -30.85 11.20 1.05
N SER A 387 -29.80 10.91 1.84
CA SER A 387 -29.90 10.67 3.30
C SER A 387 -30.07 11.94 4.14
N GLY A 388 -30.10 13.14 3.53
CA GLY A 388 -30.23 14.43 4.22
C GLY A 388 -31.68 14.95 4.27
N VAL A 389 -31.83 16.20 4.74
CA VAL A 389 -33.13 16.90 4.77
C VAL A 389 -33.63 17.15 3.34
N VAL A 390 -34.93 17.02 3.12
CA VAL A 390 -35.57 17.37 1.83
C VAL A 390 -35.35 18.85 1.53
N PRO A 391 -34.74 19.22 0.39
CA PRO A 391 -34.51 20.62 0.08
C PRO A 391 -35.82 21.43 0.00
N PRO A 392 -35.84 22.67 0.52
CA PRO A 392 -37.05 23.50 0.51
C PRO A 392 -37.42 23.97 -0.90
N THR A 393 -36.43 24.05 -1.81
CA THR A 393 -36.63 24.54 -3.18
C THR A 393 -36.91 23.39 -4.16
N PRO A 394 -37.76 23.61 -5.19
CA PRO A 394 -37.95 22.63 -6.27
C PRO A 394 -36.64 22.26 -6.97
N ALA A 395 -35.77 23.23 -7.21
CA ALA A 395 -34.44 23.02 -7.80
C ALA A 395 -33.59 22.07 -6.96
N GLY A 396 -33.53 22.27 -5.64
CA GLY A 396 -32.79 21.40 -4.73
C GLY A 396 -33.34 19.98 -4.69
N ARG A 397 -34.68 19.80 -4.65
CA ARG A 397 -35.30 18.47 -4.71
C ARG A 397 -34.95 17.73 -5.99
N ARG A 398 -35.03 18.41 -7.14
CA ARG A 398 -34.67 17.83 -8.44
C ARG A 398 -33.20 17.44 -8.52
N PHE A 399 -32.29 18.30 -8.08
CA PHE A 399 -30.86 17.98 -8.03
C PHE A 399 -30.61 16.73 -7.17
N ARG A 400 -31.20 16.68 -5.97
CA ARG A 400 -31.10 15.53 -5.07
C ARG A 400 -31.56 14.24 -5.75
N ASP A 401 -32.72 14.26 -6.37
CA ASP A 401 -33.31 13.07 -7.00
C ASP A 401 -32.50 12.62 -8.23
N LEU A 402 -31.97 13.56 -9.03
CA LEU A 402 -31.10 13.24 -10.17
C LEU A 402 -29.74 12.72 -9.74
N LEU A 403 -29.12 13.33 -8.72
CA LEU A 403 -27.85 12.83 -8.21
C LEU A 403 -28.01 11.42 -7.63
N GLY A 404 -29.15 11.13 -6.99
CA GLY A 404 -29.51 9.77 -6.59
C GLY A 404 -29.54 8.80 -7.78
N LYS A 405 -30.19 9.18 -8.89
CA LYS A 405 -30.20 8.36 -10.12
C LYS A 405 -28.80 8.15 -10.70
N VAL A 406 -27.97 9.20 -10.76
CA VAL A 406 -26.58 9.12 -11.22
C VAL A 406 -25.78 8.17 -10.33
N ASN A 407 -25.88 8.32 -9.00
CA ASN A 407 -25.20 7.45 -8.05
C ASN A 407 -25.60 5.98 -8.23
N SER A 408 -26.90 5.70 -8.35
CA SER A 408 -27.38 4.33 -8.59
C SER A 408 -26.91 3.76 -9.92
N ALA A 409 -26.90 4.56 -10.98
CA ALA A 409 -26.46 4.11 -12.30
C ALA A 409 -24.94 3.85 -12.34
N VAL A 410 -24.13 4.73 -11.77
CA VAL A 410 -22.68 4.53 -11.68
C VAL A 410 -22.35 3.35 -10.76
N ALA A 411 -23.08 3.16 -9.66
CA ALA A 411 -22.93 2.00 -8.77
C ALA A 411 -23.24 0.68 -9.50
N ALA A 412 -24.19 0.67 -10.43
CA ALA A 412 -24.51 -0.51 -11.23
C ALA A 412 -23.36 -0.89 -12.19
N GLU A 413 -22.60 0.10 -12.67
CA GLU A 413 -21.41 -0.10 -13.51
C GLU A 413 -20.13 -0.31 -12.68
N SER A 414 -20.19 -0.25 -11.35
CA SER A 414 -19.02 -0.33 -10.46
C SER A 414 -18.86 -1.70 -9.82
N GLU A 415 -17.65 -2.25 -9.90
CA GLU A 415 -17.26 -3.47 -9.18
C GLU A 415 -17.26 -3.24 -7.67
N SER A 416 -16.84 -2.06 -7.21
CA SER A 416 -16.81 -1.71 -5.79
C SER A 416 -17.59 -0.43 -5.50
N VAL A 417 -18.34 -0.44 -4.40
CA VAL A 417 -19.09 0.73 -3.94
C VAL A 417 -18.82 0.94 -2.46
N VAL A 418 -18.32 2.11 -2.10
CA VAL A 418 -17.94 2.46 -0.72
C VAL A 418 -18.75 3.66 -0.25
N LEU A 419 -19.36 3.55 0.93
CA LEU A 419 -19.99 4.65 1.64
C LEU A 419 -19.05 5.17 2.74
N MET A 420 -18.71 6.45 2.68
CA MET A 420 -17.91 7.11 3.71
C MET A 420 -18.79 7.69 4.82
N VAL A 421 -18.53 7.27 6.05
CA VAL A 421 -19.20 7.77 7.27
C VAL A 421 -18.15 8.20 8.28
N ALA A 422 -18.13 9.50 8.62
CA ALA A 422 -17.17 10.06 9.57
C ALA A 422 -15.68 9.74 9.28
N GLY A 423 -15.30 9.60 8.00
CA GLY A 423 -13.95 9.22 7.58
C GLY A 423 -13.70 7.71 7.50
N VAL A 424 -14.69 6.89 7.87
CA VAL A 424 -14.61 5.43 7.84
C VAL A 424 -15.24 4.90 6.54
N PRO A 425 -14.54 4.06 5.77
CA PRO A 425 -15.12 3.41 4.59
C PRO A 425 -16.00 2.22 5.01
N THR A 426 -17.22 2.19 4.48
CA THR A 426 -18.14 1.04 4.59
C THR A 426 -18.33 0.46 3.20
N SER A 427 -17.85 -0.77 2.97
CA SER A 427 -18.11 -1.46 1.70
C SER A 427 -19.59 -1.81 1.57
N LEU A 428 -20.20 -1.42 0.44
CA LEU A 428 -21.55 -1.80 0.02
C LEU A 428 -21.50 -2.89 -1.06
N ARG A 429 -20.36 -3.02 -1.76
CA ARG A 429 -20.04 -4.04 -2.74
C ARG A 429 -18.53 -4.19 -2.87
#